data_AF-A0A183ETG4-F1
#
_entry.id   AF-A0A183ETG4-F1
#
_cell.length_a   1.000
_cell.length_b   1.000
_cell.length_c   1.000
_cell.angle_alpha   90.00
_cell.angle_beta   90.00
_cell.angle_gamma   90.00
#
_symmetry.space_group_name_H-M   'P 1'
#
loop_
_entity.id
_entity.type
_entity.pdbx_description
1 polymer ?
#
loop_
_entity_poly.entity_id
_entity_poly.type
_entity_poly.pdbx_seq_one_letter_code
_entity_poly.pdbx_strand_id
1 'polypeptide(L)'
;LLCIIAIILERNRELVFSGKLDLDQLISTAFRRYCSEHGISDRNDMTPFYELDDSDLSTNSTANYLARTVIDLLLSGTCMSRRKLTTFMPSDALALTPTSSDRPDEQIYSCSIS
;
A
#
# COMPACT_ATOMS: atom_id res chain seq x y z
N LEU A 1 10.33 -15.16 1.38
CA LEU A 1 9.38 -14.13 1.87
C LEU A 1 9.49 -12.80 1.13
N LEU A 2 10.65 -12.13 1.12
CA LEU A 2 10.81 -10.82 0.45
C LEU A 2 10.40 -10.84 -1.03
N CYS A 3 10.71 -11.91 -1.78
CA CYS A 3 10.26 -12.07 -3.16
C CYS A 3 8.73 -12.10 -3.30
N ILE A 4 8.04 -12.78 -2.38
CA ILE A 4 6.57 -12.84 -2.36
C ILE A 4 6.00 -11.43 -2.16
N ILE A 5 6.54 -10.69 -1.19
CA ILE A 5 6.14 -9.30 -0.92
C ILE A 5 6.41 -8.40 -2.14
N ALA A 6 7.59 -8.52 -2.74
CA ALA A 6 7.98 -7.75 -3.91
C ALA A 6 7.02 -8.00 -5.10
N ILE A 7 6.69 -9.26 -5.38
CA ILE A 7 5.74 -9.62 -6.45
C ILE A 7 4.35 -9.03 -6.18
N ILE A 8 3.88 -9.07 -4.92
CA ILE A 8 2.56 -8.53 -4.56
C ILE A 8 2.53 -7.01 -4.75
N LEU A 9 3.57 -6.29 -4.29
CA LEU A 9 3.67 -4.85 -4.49
C LEU A 9 3.87 -4.45 -5.96
N GLU A 10 4.61 -5.26 -6.72
CA GLU A 10 4.84 -5.02 -8.14
C GLU A 10 3.53 -5.08 -8.94
N ARG A 11 2.66 -6.05 -8.61
CA ARG A 11 1.33 -6.17 -9.23
C ARG A 11 0.33 -5.12 -8.76
N ASN A 12 0.48 -4.59 -7.54
CA ASN A 12 -0.44 -3.63 -6.94
C ASN A 12 0.34 -2.38 -6.50
N ARG A 13 0.80 -1.58 -7.46
CA ARG A 13 1.70 -0.43 -7.21
C ARG A 13 1.05 0.70 -6.42
N GLU A 14 -0.25 0.68 -6.23
CA GLU A 14 -1.01 1.56 -5.33
C GLU A 14 -0.75 1.25 -3.86
N LEU A 15 -0.32 0.01 -3.55
CA LEU A 15 0.02 -0.41 -2.20
C LEU A 15 1.42 0.08 -1.85
N VAL A 16 1.52 0.78 -0.73
CA VAL A 16 2.79 1.22 -0.16
C VAL A 16 2.73 0.96 1.33
N PHE A 17 3.76 0.29 1.84
CA PHE A 17 3.96 0.15 3.27
C PHE A 17 4.26 1.52 3.88
N SER A 18 3.36 2.01 4.72
CA SER A 18 3.45 3.29 5.43
C SER A 18 4.26 3.19 6.73
N GLY A 19 4.76 2.00 7.09
CA GLY A 19 5.43 1.74 8.35
C GLY A 19 6.41 0.56 8.27
N LYS A 20 6.99 0.21 9.42
CA LYS A 20 7.91 -0.93 9.55
C LYS A 20 7.14 -2.23 9.31
N LEU A 21 7.67 -3.06 8.42
CA LEU A 21 7.16 -4.40 8.18
C LEU A 21 7.95 -5.38 9.04
N ASP A 22 7.27 -5.99 10.01
CA ASP A 22 7.88 -7.01 10.88
C ASP A 22 7.80 -8.38 10.20
N LEU A 23 8.92 -8.79 9.60
CA LEU A 23 9.04 -10.06 8.90
C LEU A 23 8.93 -11.26 9.85
N ASP A 24 9.45 -11.13 11.08
CA ASP A 24 9.39 -12.20 12.08
C ASP A 24 7.95 -12.44 12.52
N GLN A 25 7.17 -11.36 12.70
CA GLN A 25 5.74 -11.46 13.01
C GLN A 25 4.96 -12.14 11.88
N LEU A 26 5.30 -11.83 10.62
CA LEU A 26 4.71 -12.44 9.43
C LEU A 26 4.97 -13.95 9.38
N ILE A 27 6.22 -14.37 9.62
CA ILE A 27 6.61 -15.78 9.65
C ILE A 27 5.90 -16.50 10.80
N SER A 28 5.91 -15.93 12.01
CA SER A 28 5.23 -16.50 13.18
C SER A 28 3.71 -16.65 12.95
N THR A 29 3.09 -15.67 12.28
CA THR A 29 1.66 -15.74 11.96
C THR A 29 1.35 -16.82 10.93
N ALA A 30 2.20 -16.95 9.90
CA ALA A 30 2.08 -18.01 8.89
C ALA A 30 2.27 -19.39 9.52
N PHE A 31 3.27 -19.54 10.40
CA PHE A 31 3.53 -20.76 11.15
C PHE A 31 2.35 -21.14 12.04
N ARG A 32 1.75 -20.18 12.76
CA ARG A 32 0.55 -20.44 13.57
C ARG A 32 -0.62 -20.94 12.73
N ARG A 33 -0.78 -20.48 11.49
CA ARG A 33 -1.80 -20.99 10.57
C ARG A 33 -1.53 -22.43 10.20
N TYR A 34 -0.30 -22.74 9.83
CA TYR A 34 0.15 -24.11 9.58
C TYR A 34 -0.13 -25.02 10.79
N CYS A 35 0.26 -24.64 12.00
CA CYS A 35 -0.03 -25.42 13.21
C CYS A 35 -1.53 -25.62 13.44
N SER A 36 -2.34 -24.60 13.15
CA SER A 36 -3.79 -24.67 13.34
C SER A 36 -4.45 -25.61 12.34
N GLU A 37 -3.97 -25.63 11.10
CA GLU A 37 -4.47 -26.50 10.02
C GLU A 37 -4.06 -27.96 10.21
N HIS A 38 -2.85 -28.19 10.72
CA HIS A 38 -2.30 -29.54 10.97
C HIS A 38 -2.53 -30.07 12.39
N GLY A 39 -3.23 -29.32 13.26
CA GLY A 39 -3.51 -29.72 14.64
C GLY A 39 -2.26 -29.84 15.53
N ILE A 40 -1.16 -29.18 15.15
CA ILE A 40 0.12 -29.27 15.85
C ILE A 40 0.03 -28.44 17.14
N SER A 41 0.19 -29.11 18.27
CA SER A 41 0.15 -28.49 19.61
C SER A 41 1.49 -27.89 20.01
N ASP A 42 2.60 -28.41 19.48
CA ASP A 42 3.93 -27.84 19.69
C ASP A 42 4.17 -26.68 18.73
N ARG A 43 4.23 -25.47 19.29
CA ARG A 43 4.41 -24.21 18.55
C ARG A 43 5.81 -23.62 18.72
N ASN A 44 6.73 -24.36 19.31
CA ASN A 44 8.10 -23.90 19.50
C ASN A 44 9.03 -24.37 18.39
N ASP A 45 8.75 -25.51 17.77
CA ASP A 45 9.56 -26.04 16.67
C ASP A 45 9.00 -25.62 15.31
N MET A 46 9.69 -24.69 14.66
CA MET A 46 9.35 -24.22 13.30
C MET A 46 9.98 -25.07 12.20
N THR A 47 10.82 -26.05 12.53
CA THR A 47 11.49 -26.93 11.56
C THR A 47 10.49 -27.61 10.61
N PRO A 48 9.36 -28.18 11.08
CA PRO A 48 8.37 -28.81 10.20
C PRO A 48 7.74 -27.84 9.19
N PHE A 49 7.72 -26.55 9.52
CA PHE A 49 7.18 -25.52 8.64
C PHE A 49 8.15 -25.12 7.53
N TYR A 50 9.45 -25.30 7.73
CA TYR A 50 10.45 -25.06 6.67
C TYR A 50 10.75 -26.32 5.86
N GLU A 51 10.43 -27.50 6.40
CA GLU A 51 10.58 -28.80 5.74
C GLU A 51 9.33 -29.22 4.94
N LEU A 52 8.30 -28.37 4.85
CA LEU A 52 7.15 -28.63 3.98
C LEU A 52 7.63 -28.83 2.56
N ASP A 53 7.37 -30.03 2.04
CA ASP A 53 7.90 -30.47 0.77
C ASP A 53 7.27 -29.65 -0.37
N ASP A 54 8.11 -29.04 -1.21
CA ASP A 54 7.67 -28.27 -2.39
C ASP A 54 7.13 -29.19 -3.51
N SER A 55 7.16 -30.52 -3.28
CA SER A 55 6.65 -31.57 -4.16
C SER A 55 5.21 -31.35 -4.57
N ASP A 56 4.37 -30.84 -3.67
CA ASP A 56 2.98 -30.45 -3.96
C ASP A 56 2.85 -28.92 -3.97
N LEU A 57 3.28 -28.31 -5.07
CA LEU A 57 3.20 -26.86 -5.37
C LEU A 57 1.78 -26.27 -5.24
N SER A 58 0.74 -27.09 -5.04
CA SER A 58 -0.65 -26.68 -5.21
C SER A 58 -1.29 -26.04 -3.98
N THR A 59 -0.99 -26.49 -2.75
CA THR A 59 -1.81 -26.09 -1.59
C THR A 59 -1.08 -26.01 -0.25
N ASN A 60 -0.03 -26.81 -0.01
CA ASN A 60 0.55 -26.95 1.33
C ASN A 60 1.99 -26.46 1.51
N SER A 61 2.59 -25.78 0.53
CA SER A 61 3.95 -25.23 0.69
C SER A 61 4.00 -24.05 1.68
N THR A 62 5.12 -23.91 2.39
CA THR A 62 5.46 -22.76 3.25
C THR A 62 5.23 -21.43 2.53
N ALA A 63 5.55 -21.36 1.24
CA ALA A 63 5.37 -20.15 0.44
C ALA A 63 3.90 -19.73 0.35
N ASN A 64 2.97 -20.69 0.28
CA ASN A 64 1.54 -20.40 0.25
C ASN A 64 1.05 -19.79 1.57
N TYR A 65 1.45 -20.36 2.71
CA TYR A 65 1.13 -19.81 4.03
C TYR A 65 1.69 -18.39 4.23
N LEU A 66 2.93 -18.16 3.78
CA LEU A 66 3.54 -16.83 3.81
C LEU A 66 2.77 -15.85 2.92
N ALA A 67 2.43 -16.23 1.68
CA ALA A 67 1.68 -15.38 0.77
C ALA A 67 0.30 -15.01 1.32
N ARG A 68 -0.46 -15.99 1.83
CA ARG A 68 -1.77 -15.76 2.47
C ARG A 68 -1.65 -14.79 3.65
N THR A 69 -0.61 -14.93 4.46
CA THR A 69 -0.39 -14.06 5.61
C THR A 69 -0.01 -12.64 5.20
N VAL A 70 0.84 -12.47 4.18
CA VAL A 70 1.18 -11.15 3.60
C VAL A 70 -0.07 -10.47 3.04
N ILE A 71 -0.88 -11.19 2.26
CA ILE A 71 -2.11 -10.66 1.68
C ILE A 71 -3.07 -10.22 2.78
N ASP A 72 -3.28 -11.04 3.81
CA ASP A 72 -4.17 -10.70 4.91
C ASP A 72 -3.66 -9.46 5.68
N LEU A 73 -2.35 -9.31 5.85
CA LEU A 73 -1.77 -8.11 6.45
C LEU A 73 -2.03 -6.86 5.61
N LEU A 74 -1.86 -6.96 4.28
CA LEU A 74 -2.13 -5.87 3.35
C LEU A 74 -3.60 -5.47 3.36
N LEU A 75 -4.51 -6.45 3.35
CA LEU A 75 -5.96 -6.24 3.38
C LEU A 75 -6.44 -5.68 4.72
N SER A 76 -5.80 -6.06 5.82
CA SER A 76 -6.13 -5.56 7.16
C SER A 76 -5.76 -4.08 7.36
N GLY A 77 -5.08 -3.44 6.39
CA GLY A 77 -4.85 -2.00 6.36
C GLY A 77 -3.84 -1.48 7.38
N THR A 78 -3.21 -2.36 8.17
CA THR A 78 -2.30 -1.99 9.27
C THR A 78 -1.02 -1.29 8.81
N CYS A 79 -0.70 -1.37 7.52
CA CYS A 79 0.50 -0.79 6.96
C CYS A 79 0.25 -0.01 5.66
N MET A 80 -1.00 0.28 5.27
CA MET A 80 -1.30 0.86 3.96
C MET A 80 -1.58 2.37 4.05
N SER A 81 -0.81 3.18 3.30
CA SER A 81 -1.19 4.56 3.00
C SER A 81 -1.71 4.63 1.57
N ARG A 82 -3.02 4.88 1.41
CA ARG A 82 -3.63 5.08 0.10
C ARG A 82 -3.12 6.42 -0.45
N ARG A 83 -2.39 6.40 -1.56
CA ARG A 83 -2.03 7.64 -2.28
C ARG A 83 -3.33 8.38 -2.61
N LYS A 84 -3.60 9.52 -1.94
CA LYS A 84 -4.67 10.43 -2.34
C LYS A 84 -4.30 10.98 -3.72
N LEU A 85 -4.93 10.46 -4.76
CA LEU A 85 -4.87 11.04 -6.08
C LEU A 85 -5.64 12.38 -6.01
N THR A 86 -4.93 13.50 -5.89
CA THR A 86 -5.55 14.84 -5.96
C THR A 86 -5.75 15.19 -7.44
N THR A 87 -6.66 14.50 -8.13
CA THR A 87 -7.12 14.93 -9.46
C THR A 87 -8.40 15.72 -9.28
N PHE A 88 -8.28 16.95 -8.79
CA PHE A 88 -9.26 18.00 -9.05
C PHE A 88 -8.46 19.28 -9.28
N MET A 89 -8.20 19.57 -10.54
CA MET A 89 -7.92 20.94 -10.98
C MET A 89 -9.10 21.80 -10.52
N PRO A 90 -8.91 22.90 -9.77
CA PRO A 90 -9.97 23.89 -9.61
C PRO A 90 -10.19 24.46 -11.02
N SER A 91 -11.38 24.22 -11.57
CA SER A 91 -11.76 24.72 -12.88
C SER A 91 -11.52 26.23 -12.94
N ASP A 92 -10.82 26.67 -13.98
CA ASP A 92 -10.75 28.06 -14.39
C ASP A 92 -12.16 28.66 -14.43
N ALA A 93 -12.45 29.57 -13.51
CA ALA A 93 -13.65 30.39 -13.56
C ALA A 93 -13.43 31.51 -14.58
N LEU A 94 -13.49 31.17 -15.87
CA LEU A 94 -13.69 32.13 -16.94
C LEU A 94 -15.17 32.53 -16.96
N ALA A 95 -15.49 33.68 -16.36
CA ALA A 95 -16.75 34.37 -16.60
C ALA A 95 -16.45 35.83 -17.00
N LEU A 96 -16.69 36.11 -18.29
CA LEU A 96 -16.60 37.43 -18.92
C LEU A 96 -17.92 38.21 -18.72
N THR A 97 -17.77 39.46 -18.22
CA THR A 97 -18.49 40.73 -18.53
C THR A 97 -19.99 40.91 -18.15
N PRO A 98 -20.58 42.14 -18.19
CA PRO A 98 -20.13 43.52 -17.84
C PRO A 98 -21.18 44.33 -16.98
N THR A 99 -20.92 45.64 -16.75
CA THR A 99 -21.80 46.72 -16.19
C THR A 99 -21.83 46.82 -14.65
N SER A 100 -21.71 47.95 -13.93
CA SER A 100 -21.80 49.40 -14.19
C SER A 100 -21.27 50.19 -12.97
N SER A 101 -20.82 51.46 -13.15
CA SER A 101 -20.52 52.50 -12.12
C SER A 101 -19.37 52.20 -11.14
N ASP A 102 -18.35 53.02 -10.87
CA ASP A 102 -18.19 54.47 -10.84
C ASP A 102 -16.68 54.82 -10.98
N ARG A 103 -16.36 55.99 -11.54
CA ARG A 103 -15.02 56.65 -11.51
C ARG A 103 -14.98 57.65 -10.33
N PRO A 104 -13.85 58.26 -9.87
CA PRO A 104 -12.65 58.65 -10.65
C PRO A 104 -11.26 58.63 -9.92
N ASP A 105 -10.21 59.01 -10.68
CA ASP A 105 -8.85 59.52 -10.32
C ASP A 105 -7.89 58.62 -9.51
N GLU A 106 -6.56 58.52 -9.66
CA GLU A 106 -5.43 59.24 -10.31
C GLU A 106 -4.26 58.20 -10.31
N GLN A 107 -3.52 57.92 -11.40
CA GLN A 107 -2.21 58.52 -11.77
C GLN A 107 -1.03 57.52 -11.65
N ILE A 108 -0.45 57.14 -12.81
CA ILE A 108 0.99 56.96 -13.18
C ILE A 108 1.80 55.94 -12.29
N TYR A 109 2.57 54.95 -12.75
CA TYR A 109 3.82 54.98 -13.52
C TYR A 109 4.09 53.64 -14.22
N SER A 110 4.56 53.78 -15.47
CA SER A 110 5.31 52.80 -16.24
C SER A 110 6.53 52.27 -15.49
N CYS A 111 6.87 50.99 -15.63
CA CYS A 111 8.28 50.60 -15.66
C CYS A 111 8.48 49.35 -16.52
N SER A 112 9.24 49.55 -17.58
CA SER A 112 9.63 48.56 -18.58
C SER A 112 10.69 47.58 -18.05
N ILE A 113 10.59 46.35 -18.58
CA ILE A 113 11.61 45.36 -18.96
C ILE A 113 13.09 45.72 -18.66
N SER A 114 13.80 44.73 -18.11
CA SER A 114 15.16 44.35 -18.53
C SER A 114 15.25 42.83 -18.62
#